data_AF-A0A952J5E4-F1
#
_entry.id   AF-A0A952J5E4-F1
#
_cell.length_a   1.000
_cell.length_b   1.000
_cell.length_c   1.000
_cell.angle_alpha   90.00
_cell.angle_beta   90.00
_cell.angle_gamma   90.00
#
_symmetry.space_group_name_H-M   'P 1'
#
loop_
_entity.id
_entity.type
_entity.pdbx_description
1 polymer ?
#
loop_
_entity_poly.entity_id
_entity_poly.type
_entity_poly.pdbx_seq_one_letter_code
_entity_poly.pdbx_strand_id
1 'polypeptide(L)'
;MQRLYRIVNLLSIDVAVGAILTSLFFARLLHTPVRVYGLAALGLTVWIIYTADRLIDVQHLQKPATSNRHRFHQQHAVGLWVAVAFALVVVCGLVAFVYQPIRMRGFLLAPFICLYLLFQKRLPVKEFAVALFYTIGIVLPALPERWELLLPGTVWIVQLFLVALANIVLFAWFELDLDFKMGQASLATRIGNSAVRRLLSTLLVVGLVLSFVVAFFYAAGWVFTAMWLGLIGLFTFRSYFAKHERYRLWGDAIFYLPLIGLL
;
A
#
# COMPACT_ATOMS: atom_id res chain seq x y z
N MET A 1 6.49 -23.02 8.89
CA MET A 1 6.17 -21.58 8.90
C MET A 1 6.45 -20.85 7.58
N GLN A 2 7.60 -21.06 6.91
CA GLN A 2 7.92 -20.36 5.66
C GLN A 2 6.91 -20.53 4.51
N ARG A 3 6.21 -21.68 4.39
CA ARG A 3 5.17 -21.90 3.37
C ARG A 3 3.90 -21.06 3.59
N LEU A 4 3.39 -21.00 4.82
CA LEU A 4 2.16 -20.28 5.13
C LEU A 4 2.33 -18.76 4.92
N TYR A 5 3.43 -18.19 5.42
CA TYR A 5 3.75 -16.78 5.23
C TYR A 5 3.96 -16.43 3.75
N ARG A 6 4.56 -17.32 2.98
CA ARG A 6 4.70 -17.12 1.54
C ARG A 6 3.34 -17.06 0.85
N ILE A 7 2.38 -17.91 1.24
CA ILE A 7 1.01 -17.86 0.70
C ILE A 7 0.30 -16.56 1.09
N VAL A 8 0.42 -16.11 2.35
CA VAL A 8 -0.14 -14.84 2.81
C VAL A 8 0.38 -13.65 2.00
N ASN A 9 1.70 -13.60 1.77
CA ASN A 9 2.30 -12.56 0.92
C ASN A 9 1.91 -12.74 -0.55
N LEU A 10 1.85 -13.96 -1.07
CA LEU A 10 1.40 -14.23 -2.45
C LEU A 10 -0.03 -13.74 -2.67
N LEU A 11 -0.93 -13.92 -1.69
CA LEU A 11 -2.31 -13.45 -1.72
C LEU A 11 -2.47 -11.99 -1.30
N SER A 12 -1.38 -11.31 -0.90
CA SER A 12 -1.38 -9.90 -0.48
C SER A 12 -2.29 -9.60 0.73
N ILE A 13 -2.53 -10.62 1.56
CA ILE A 13 -3.32 -10.50 2.80
C ILE A 13 -2.54 -9.65 3.82
N ASP A 14 -1.22 -9.72 3.77
CA ASP A 14 -0.33 -8.93 4.61
C ASP A 14 -0.50 -7.43 4.41
N VAL A 15 -0.64 -6.99 3.15
CA VAL A 15 -0.91 -5.57 2.80
C VAL A 15 -2.23 -5.11 3.40
N ALA A 16 -3.29 -5.94 3.32
CA ALA A 16 -4.60 -5.61 3.89
C ALA A 16 -4.56 -5.48 5.42
N VAL A 17 -3.83 -6.38 6.10
CA VAL A 17 -3.62 -6.30 7.57
C VAL A 17 -2.86 -5.02 7.92
N GLY A 18 -1.81 -4.67 7.17
CA GLY A 18 -1.05 -3.43 7.38
C GLY A 18 -1.92 -2.19 7.25
N ALA A 19 -2.82 -2.16 6.27
CA ALA A 19 -3.78 -1.06 6.13
C ALA A 19 -4.74 -0.95 7.33
N ILE A 20 -5.26 -2.07 7.83
CA ILE A 20 -6.12 -2.09 9.03
C ILE A 20 -5.37 -1.57 10.27
N LEU A 21 -4.15 -2.08 10.52
CA LEU A 21 -3.33 -1.67 11.67
C LEU A 21 -2.98 -0.18 11.60
N THR A 22 -2.63 0.30 10.41
CA THR A 22 -2.34 1.72 10.20
C THR A 22 -3.59 2.57 10.37
N SER A 23 -4.76 2.10 9.92
CA SER A 23 -6.03 2.83 10.10
C SER A 23 -6.44 2.93 11.57
N LEU A 24 -6.24 1.87 12.35
CA LEU A 24 -6.41 1.88 13.80
C LEU A 24 -5.46 2.87 14.49
N PHE A 25 -4.20 2.93 14.05
CA PHE A 25 -3.26 3.92 14.56
C PHE A 25 -3.72 5.35 14.25
N PHE A 26 -4.21 5.61 13.04
CA PHE A 26 -4.82 6.90 12.69
C PHE A 26 -6.08 7.22 13.49
N ALA A 27 -6.88 6.22 13.85
CA ALA A 27 -8.01 6.39 14.77
C ALA A 27 -7.55 6.97 16.11
N ARG A 28 -6.44 6.44 16.67
CA ARG A 28 -5.83 6.92 17.90
C ARG A 28 -5.22 8.32 17.74
N LEU A 29 -4.54 8.59 16.62
CA LEU A 29 -3.93 9.90 16.35
C LEU A 29 -4.95 11.03 16.14
N LEU A 30 -6.06 10.73 15.47
CA LEU A 30 -7.11 11.70 15.15
C LEU A 30 -8.22 11.74 16.20
N HIS A 31 -8.10 10.93 17.25
CA HIS A 31 -9.12 10.78 18.30
C HIS A 31 -10.53 10.45 17.74
N THR A 32 -10.58 9.70 16.64
CA THR A 32 -11.82 9.34 15.95
C THR A 32 -12.15 7.87 16.23
N PRO A 33 -13.38 7.55 16.69
CA PRO A 33 -13.78 6.16 16.84
C PRO A 33 -13.95 5.49 15.48
N VAL A 34 -13.27 4.36 15.27
CA VAL A 34 -13.42 3.56 14.05
C VAL A 34 -14.25 2.32 14.33
N ARG A 35 -15.25 2.07 13.49
CA ARG A 35 -16.13 0.90 13.60
C ARG A 35 -15.55 -0.29 12.86
N VAL A 36 -15.79 -1.50 13.40
CA VAL A 36 -15.29 -2.77 12.84
C VAL A 36 -15.70 -2.95 11.37
N TYR A 37 -16.94 -2.58 11.00
CA TYR A 37 -17.40 -2.68 9.61
C TYR A 37 -16.58 -1.81 8.64
N GLY A 38 -16.13 -0.63 9.08
CA GLY A 38 -15.28 0.25 8.27
C GLY A 38 -13.87 -0.34 8.07
N LEU A 39 -13.30 -0.96 9.11
CA LEU A 39 -12.00 -1.64 9.02
C LEU A 39 -12.07 -2.90 8.16
N ALA A 40 -13.13 -3.70 8.31
CA ALA A 40 -13.36 -4.89 7.48
C ALA A 40 -13.54 -4.52 6.01
N ALA A 41 -14.35 -3.47 5.72
CA ALA A 41 -14.50 -2.94 4.38
C ALA A 41 -13.18 -2.41 3.82
N LEU A 42 -12.37 -1.69 4.61
CA LEU A 42 -11.04 -1.22 4.21
C LEU A 42 -10.12 -2.40 3.84
N GLY A 43 -9.95 -3.38 4.73
CA GLY A 43 -9.06 -4.51 4.50
C GLY A 43 -9.42 -5.28 3.24
N LEU A 44 -10.72 -5.59 3.06
CA LEU A 44 -11.20 -6.27 1.85
C LEU A 44 -11.03 -5.41 0.60
N THR A 45 -11.27 -4.09 0.68
CA THR A 45 -11.09 -3.19 -0.46
C THR A 45 -9.62 -3.13 -0.88
N VAL A 46 -8.69 -3.01 0.06
CA VAL A 46 -7.24 -3.04 -0.22
C VAL A 46 -6.86 -4.37 -0.88
N TRP A 47 -7.36 -5.49 -0.35
CA TRP A 47 -7.12 -6.81 -0.91
C TRP A 47 -7.67 -6.96 -2.34
N ILE A 48 -8.90 -6.48 -2.59
CA ILE A 48 -9.54 -6.48 -3.91
C ILE A 48 -8.70 -5.67 -4.89
N ILE A 49 -8.36 -4.42 -4.55
CA ILE A 49 -7.61 -3.53 -5.43
C ILE A 49 -6.26 -4.15 -5.77
N TYR A 50 -5.51 -4.62 -4.77
CA TYR A 50 -4.18 -5.19 -4.99
C TYR A 50 -4.23 -6.48 -5.81
N THR A 51 -5.21 -7.35 -5.55
CA THR A 51 -5.36 -8.61 -6.30
C THR A 51 -5.79 -8.34 -7.75
N ALA A 52 -6.76 -7.44 -7.96
CA ALA A 52 -7.22 -7.06 -9.29
C ALA A 52 -6.13 -6.37 -10.10
N ASP A 53 -5.38 -5.44 -9.50
CA ASP A 53 -4.22 -4.77 -10.09
C ASP A 53 -3.22 -5.79 -10.68
N ARG A 54 -2.88 -6.81 -9.88
CA ARG A 54 -1.97 -7.89 -10.28
C ARG A 54 -2.56 -8.81 -11.33
N LEU A 55 -3.83 -9.15 -11.25
CA LEU A 55 -4.50 -9.97 -12.27
C LEU A 55 -4.49 -9.26 -13.63
N ILE A 56 -4.79 -7.96 -13.65
CA ILE A 56 -4.75 -7.13 -14.85
C ILE A 56 -3.32 -7.04 -15.42
N ASP A 57 -2.31 -6.94 -14.55
CA ASP A 57 -0.90 -6.93 -14.96
C ASP A 57 -0.46 -8.26 -15.60
N VAL A 58 -0.99 -9.42 -15.20
CA VAL A 58 -0.57 -10.71 -15.78
C VAL A 58 -1.40 -11.17 -16.98
N GLN A 59 -2.59 -10.60 -17.21
CA GLN A 59 -3.53 -11.02 -18.27
C GLN A 59 -2.94 -11.05 -19.69
N HIS A 60 -1.97 -10.18 -19.98
CA HIS A 60 -1.37 -10.04 -21.31
C HIS A 60 -0.10 -10.87 -21.50
N LEU A 61 0.38 -11.55 -20.45
CA LEU A 61 1.59 -12.35 -20.52
C LEU A 61 1.27 -13.71 -21.18
N GLN A 62 1.76 -13.89 -22.41
CA GLN A 62 1.67 -15.18 -23.12
C GLN A 62 2.68 -16.21 -22.63
N LYS A 63 3.79 -15.76 -22.02
CA LYS A 63 4.83 -16.61 -21.42
C LYS A 63 4.64 -16.68 -19.90
N PRO A 64 5.13 -17.75 -19.23
CA PRO A 64 5.10 -17.84 -17.78
C PRO A 64 5.84 -16.65 -17.16
N ALA A 65 5.20 -15.95 -16.22
CA ALA A 65 5.82 -14.81 -15.58
C ALA A 65 7.10 -15.20 -14.81
N THR A 66 8.11 -14.32 -14.88
CA THR A 66 9.44 -14.58 -14.31
C THR A 66 9.46 -14.47 -12.78
N SER A 67 8.65 -13.56 -12.22
CA SER A 67 8.46 -13.45 -10.77
C SER A 67 7.49 -14.53 -10.24
N ASN A 68 7.76 -15.03 -9.03
CA ASN A 68 6.92 -16.05 -8.40
C ASN A 68 5.48 -15.55 -8.16
N ARG A 69 5.33 -14.27 -7.76
CA ARG A 69 4.00 -13.66 -7.50
C ARG A 69 3.17 -13.53 -8.77
N HIS A 70 3.77 -13.02 -9.85
CA HIS A 70 3.09 -12.91 -11.12
C HIS A 70 2.73 -14.29 -11.69
N ARG A 71 3.60 -15.30 -11.52
CA ARG A 71 3.32 -16.68 -11.94
C ARG A 71 2.15 -17.27 -11.18
N PHE A 72 2.09 -17.06 -9.86
CA PHE A 72 0.99 -17.52 -9.04
C PHE A 72 -0.36 -16.93 -9.50
N HIS A 73 -0.41 -15.62 -9.74
CA HIS A 73 -1.62 -14.93 -10.23
C HIS A 73 -2.01 -15.35 -11.64
N GLN A 74 -1.03 -15.63 -12.52
CA GLN A 74 -1.27 -16.14 -13.86
C GLN A 74 -1.87 -17.56 -13.81
N GLN A 75 -1.33 -18.43 -12.95
CA GLN A 75 -1.78 -19.83 -12.83
C GLN A 75 -3.16 -19.96 -12.16
N HIS A 76 -3.48 -19.10 -11.19
CA HIS A 76 -4.72 -19.17 -10.41
C HIS A 76 -5.71 -18.04 -10.76
N ALA A 77 -5.57 -17.43 -11.95
CA ALA A 77 -6.30 -16.21 -12.32
C ALA A 77 -7.82 -16.35 -12.16
N VAL A 78 -8.40 -17.46 -12.62
CA VAL A 78 -9.85 -17.70 -12.54
C VAL A 78 -10.33 -17.75 -11.10
N GLY A 79 -9.66 -18.53 -10.24
CA GLY A 79 -10.02 -18.63 -8.82
C GLY A 79 -9.87 -17.30 -8.08
N LEU A 80 -8.84 -16.52 -8.42
CA LEU A 80 -8.63 -15.20 -7.83
C LEU A 80 -9.68 -14.18 -8.29
N TRP A 81 -10.12 -14.20 -9.56
CA TRP A 81 -11.23 -13.36 -10.02
C TRP A 81 -12.54 -13.71 -9.32
N VAL A 82 -12.83 -15.00 -9.11
CA VAL A 82 -14.01 -15.44 -8.34
C VAL A 82 -13.92 -14.95 -6.89
N ALA A 83 -12.74 -15.06 -6.27
CA ALA A 83 -12.52 -14.57 -4.92
C ALA A 83 -12.65 -13.04 -4.81
N VAL A 84 -12.17 -12.29 -5.81
CA VAL A 84 -12.36 -10.84 -5.92
C VAL A 84 -13.85 -10.48 -6.04
N ALA A 85 -14.60 -11.18 -6.90
CA ALA A 85 -16.03 -10.96 -7.06
C ALA A 85 -16.81 -11.25 -5.77
N PHE A 86 -16.48 -12.36 -5.08
CA PHE A 86 -17.07 -12.69 -3.79
C PHE A 86 -16.74 -11.63 -2.73
N ALA A 87 -15.48 -11.22 -2.61
CA ALA A 87 -15.07 -10.18 -1.68
C ALA A 87 -15.78 -8.84 -1.97
N LEU A 88 -16.01 -8.51 -3.24
CA LEU A 88 -16.75 -7.31 -3.62
C LEU A 88 -18.21 -7.36 -3.12
N VAL A 89 -18.88 -8.50 -3.27
CA VAL A 89 -20.24 -8.70 -2.71
C VAL A 89 -20.24 -8.52 -1.19
N VAL A 90 -19.25 -9.09 -0.50
CA VAL A 90 -19.09 -8.91 0.96
C VAL A 90 -18.89 -7.43 1.32
N VAL A 91 -18.03 -6.71 0.60
CA VAL A 91 -17.82 -5.26 0.80
C VAL A 91 -19.12 -4.48 0.59
N CYS A 92 -19.89 -4.78 -0.46
CA CYS A 92 -21.20 -4.14 -0.69
C CYS A 92 -22.16 -4.35 0.49
N GLY A 93 -22.18 -5.55 1.07
CA GLY A 93 -22.94 -5.85 2.29
C GLY A 93 -22.44 -5.08 3.51
N LEU A 94 -21.12 -5.07 3.74
CA LEU A 94 -20.51 -4.36 4.88
C LEU A 94 -20.73 -2.86 4.84
N VAL A 95 -20.69 -2.25 3.64
CA VAL A 95 -20.89 -0.80 3.44
C VAL A 95 -22.27 -0.36 3.95
N ALA A 96 -23.29 -1.21 3.93
CA ALA A 96 -24.59 -0.89 4.51
C ALA A 96 -24.53 -0.57 6.03
N PHE A 97 -23.54 -1.14 6.74
CA PHE A 97 -23.32 -0.94 8.18
C PHE A 97 -22.24 0.11 8.49
N VAL A 98 -21.57 0.66 7.47
CA VAL A 98 -20.59 1.73 7.62
C VAL A 98 -21.31 3.04 7.93
N TYR A 99 -20.70 3.83 8.81
CA TYR A 99 -21.21 5.15 9.21
C TYR A 99 -21.44 6.05 7.98
N GLN A 100 -22.60 6.70 7.91
CA GLN A 100 -23.11 7.37 6.70
C GLN A 100 -22.12 8.37 6.07
N PRO A 101 -21.48 9.30 6.82
CA PRO A 101 -20.48 10.20 6.24
C PRO A 101 -19.29 9.48 5.60
N ILE A 102 -18.77 8.43 6.25
CA ILE A 102 -17.65 7.62 5.75
C ILE A 102 -18.08 6.86 4.49
N ARG A 103 -19.29 6.29 4.50
CA ARG A 103 -19.89 5.61 3.35
C ARG A 103 -20.00 6.52 2.13
N MET A 104 -20.50 7.74 2.29
CA MET A 104 -20.62 8.70 1.18
C MET A 104 -19.26 9.08 0.59
N ARG A 105 -18.27 9.34 1.44
CA ARG A 105 -16.88 9.61 1.01
C ARG A 105 -16.27 8.41 0.29
N GLY A 106 -16.57 7.19 0.73
CA GLY A 106 -16.19 5.95 0.04
C GLY A 106 -16.82 5.80 -1.35
N PHE A 107 -18.12 6.09 -1.48
CA PHE A 107 -18.79 6.10 -2.79
C PHE A 107 -18.25 7.17 -3.73
N LEU A 108 -17.81 8.32 -3.20
CA LEU A 108 -17.14 9.33 -4.00
C LEU A 108 -15.77 8.85 -4.50
N LEU A 109 -15.03 8.09 -3.68
CA LEU A 109 -13.70 7.57 -4.04
C LEU A 109 -13.75 6.40 -5.02
N ALA A 110 -14.77 5.56 -4.94
CA ALA A 110 -14.87 4.31 -5.72
C ALA A 110 -14.75 4.51 -7.25
N PRO A 111 -15.40 5.49 -7.90
CA PRO A 111 -15.23 5.75 -9.33
C PRO A 111 -13.77 6.02 -9.72
N PHE A 112 -13.01 6.76 -8.90
CA PHE A 112 -11.60 7.05 -9.18
C PHE A 112 -10.73 5.81 -9.11
N ILE A 113 -11.02 4.90 -8.16
CA ILE A 113 -10.33 3.61 -8.05
C ILE A 113 -10.68 2.72 -9.26
N CYS A 114 -11.94 2.69 -9.68
CA CYS A 114 -12.35 1.95 -10.89
C CYS A 114 -11.67 2.50 -12.15
N LEU A 115 -11.62 3.82 -12.31
CA LEU A 115 -10.90 4.47 -13.41
C LEU A 115 -9.41 4.15 -13.36
N TYR A 116 -8.80 4.17 -12.18
CA TYR A 116 -7.42 3.73 -11.99
C TYR A 116 -7.22 2.29 -12.48
N LEU A 117 -8.03 1.33 -12.01
CA LEU A 117 -7.90 -0.08 -12.40
C LEU A 117 -8.08 -0.28 -13.91
N LEU A 118 -8.94 0.51 -14.55
CA LEU A 118 -9.18 0.44 -15.99
C LEU A 118 -8.01 1.03 -16.81
N PHE A 119 -7.42 2.13 -16.33
CA PHE A 119 -6.42 2.90 -17.09
C PHE A 119 -4.98 2.76 -16.57
N GLN A 120 -4.73 1.97 -15.53
CA GLN A 120 -3.43 1.90 -14.85
C GLN A 120 -2.24 1.64 -15.79
N LYS A 121 -2.42 0.85 -16.85
CA LYS A 121 -1.37 0.57 -17.85
C LYS A 121 -0.96 1.80 -18.68
N ARG A 122 -1.86 2.78 -18.82
CA ARG A 122 -1.62 4.03 -19.56
C ARG A 122 -1.11 5.14 -18.66
N LEU A 123 -1.22 5.00 -17.33
CA LEU A 123 -0.81 6.04 -16.40
C LEU A 123 0.72 6.19 -16.38
N PRO A 124 1.25 7.41 -16.52
CA PRO A 124 2.69 7.64 -16.51
C PRO A 124 3.35 7.44 -15.15
N VAL A 125 2.58 7.62 -14.07
CA VAL A 125 3.05 7.57 -12.68
C VAL A 125 2.03 6.80 -11.85
N LYS A 126 1.79 5.52 -12.19
CA LYS A 126 0.79 4.70 -11.48
C LYS A 126 1.13 4.54 -10.00
N GLU A 127 2.41 4.54 -9.65
CA GLU A 127 2.93 4.43 -8.29
C GLU A 127 2.43 5.56 -7.38
N PHE A 128 2.34 6.78 -7.91
CA PHE A 128 1.78 7.92 -7.16
C PHE A 128 0.29 7.72 -6.88
N ALA A 129 -0.48 7.27 -7.88
CA ALA A 129 -1.90 7.01 -7.72
C ALA A 129 -2.16 5.90 -6.69
N VAL A 130 -1.37 4.82 -6.73
CA VAL A 130 -1.46 3.73 -5.74
C VAL A 130 -1.14 4.24 -4.34
N ALA A 131 -0.05 5.00 -4.15
CA ALA A 131 0.29 5.59 -2.86
C ALA A 131 -0.82 6.51 -2.33
N LEU A 132 -1.42 7.31 -3.23
CA LEU A 132 -2.51 8.21 -2.89
C LEU A 132 -3.77 7.45 -2.46
N PHE A 133 -4.24 6.48 -3.26
CA PHE A 133 -5.43 5.69 -2.91
C PHE A 133 -5.23 4.87 -1.64
N TYR A 134 -4.02 4.33 -1.44
CA TYR A 134 -3.67 3.60 -0.22
C TYR A 134 -3.76 4.51 1.01
N THR A 135 -3.19 5.72 0.93
CA THR A 135 -3.24 6.71 2.01
C THR A 135 -4.68 7.14 2.30
N ILE A 136 -5.43 7.52 1.27
CA ILE A 136 -6.84 7.93 1.43
C ILE A 136 -7.64 6.77 2.04
N GLY A 137 -7.47 5.56 1.54
CA GLY A 137 -8.15 4.37 2.05
C GLY A 137 -7.89 4.14 3.54
N ILE A 138 -6.63 4.20 3.98
CA ILE A 138 -6.25 4.02 5.39
C ILE A 138 -6.85 5.09 6.29
N VAL A 139 -6.81 6.36 5.87
CA VAL A 139 -7.26 7.48 6.67
C VAL A 139 -8.79 7.59 6.70
N LEU A 140 -9.47 7.13 5.64
CA LEU A 140 -10.91 7.33 5.45
C LEU A 140 -11.78 6.83 6.63
N PRO A 141 -11.57 5.62 7.20
CA PRO A 141 -12.33 5.18 8.37
C PRO A 141 -12.10 6.04 9.62
N ALA A 142 -10.91 6.65 9.75
CA ALA A 142 -10.49 7.47 10.88
C ALA A 142 -10.73 8.97 10.67
N LEU A 143 -11.32 9.37 9.55
CA LEU A 143 -11.50 10.77 9.19
C LEU A 143 -12.53 11.43 10.14
N PRO A 144 -12.17 12.48 10.89
CA PRO A 144 -13.11 13.19 11.75
C PRO A 144 -14.20 13.89 10.92
N GLU A 145 -15.30 14.22 11.59
CA GLU A 145 -16.42 14.91 10.95
C GLU A 145 -16.08 16.36 10.62
N ARG A 146 -15.42 17.04 11.55
CA ARG A 146 -15.00 18.44 11.41
C ARG A 146 -13.63 18.52 10.79
N TRP A 147 -13.53 19.25 9.68
CA TRP A 147 -12.27 19.50 8.96
C TRP A 147 -11.18 20.13 9.85
N GLU A 148 -11.55 20.99 10.81
CA GLU A 148 -10.59 21.65 11.70
C GLU A 148 -9.77 20.65 12.53
N LEU A 149 -10.36 19.49 12.86
CA LEU A 149 -9.70 18.41 13.59
C LEU A 149 -8.70 17.63 12.70
N LEU A 150 -8.75 17.81 11.37
CA LEU A 150 -7.76 17.24 10.46
C LEU A 150 -6.48 18.04 10.40
N LEU A 151 -6.52 19.36 10.67
CA LEU A 151 -5.36 20.24 10.53
C LEU A 151 -4.15 19.72 11.35
N PRO A 152 -4.27 19.34 12.63
CA PRO A 152 -3.17 18.71 13.38
C PRO A 152 -2.75 17.35 12.80
N GLY A 153 -3.67 16.65 12.14
CA GLY A 153 -3.46 15.34 11.53
C GLY A 153 -2.75 15.37 10.17
N THR A 154 -2.68 16.53 9.50
CA THR A 154 -2.15 16.65 8.13
C THR A 154 -0.71 16.16 8.02
N VAL A 155 0.14 16.47 9.01
CA VAL A 155 1.55 16.01 9.02
C VAL A 155 1.65 14.47 8.99
N TRP A 156 0.75 13.78 9.68
CA TRP A 156 0.72 12.31 9.73
C TRP A 156 0.22 11.72 8.41
N ILE A 157 -0.79 12.34 7.80
CA ILE A 157 -1.31 11.92 6.49
C ILE A 157 -0.21 12.08 5.42
N VAL A 158 0.52 13.20 5.44
CA VAL A 158 1.65 13.43 4.54
C VAL A 158 2.76 12.41 4.78
N GLN A 159 3.12 12.13 6.03
CA GLN A 159 4.11 11.09 6.36
C GLN A 159 3.68 9.71 5.84
N LEU A 160 2.43 9.32 6.06
CA LEU A 160 1.90 8.05 5.54
C LEU A 160 1.99 7.99 4.01
N PHE A 161 1.60 9.06 3.33
CA PHE A 161 1.71 9.16 1.88
C PHE A 161 3.15 9.02 1.39
N LEU A 162 4.09 9.73 2.02
CA LEU A 162 5.50 9.66 1.65
C LEU A 162 6.10 8.28 1.89
N VAL A 163 5.77 7.63 3.01
CA VAL A 163 6.20 6.25 3.31
C VAL A 163 5.63 5.27 2.28
N ALA A 164 4.34 5.37 1.96
CA ALA A 164 3.70 4.54 0.93
C ALA A 164 4.31 4.76 -0.45
N LEU A 165 4.55 6.01 -0.83
CA LEU A 165 5.21 6.34 -2.09
C LEU A 165 6.64 5.78 -2.15
N ALA A 166 7.44 6.00 -1.10
CA ALA A 166 8.81 5.50 -1.02
C ALA A 166 8.84 3.96 -1.07
N ASN A 167 7.89 3.28 -0.41
CA ASN A 167 7.76 1.84 -0.44
C ASN A 167 7.47 1.30 -1.85
N ILE A 168 6.52 1.90 -2.57
CA ILE A 168 6.18 1.49 -3.93
C ILE A 168 7.33 1.80 -4.91
N VAL A 169 7.97 2.97 -4.78
CA VAL A 169 9.16 3.33 -5.58
C VAL A 169 10.33 2.39 -5.29
N LEU A 170 10.52 1.97 -4.04
CA LEU A 170 11.49 0.96 -3.65
C LEU A 170 11.22 -0.37 -4.38
N PHE A 171 9.97 -0.82 -4.43
CA PHE A 171 9.60 -2.04 -5.17
C PHE A 171 9.88 -1.90 -6.66
N ALA A 172 9.48 -0.78 -7.29
CA ALA A 172 9.78 -0.51 -8.69
C ALA A 172 11.30 -0.53 -8.97
N TRP A 173 12.12 -0.04 -8.03
CA TRP A 173 13.57 -0.08 -8.14
C TRP A 173 14.15 -1.51 -8.02
N PHE A 174 13.64 -2.32 -7.10
CA PHE A 174 14.06 -3.73 -6.97
C PHE A 174 13.69 -4.56 -8.21
N GLU A 175 12.55 -4.24 -8.82
CA GLU A 175 11.95 -5.01 -9.91
C GLU A 175 12.29 -4.52 -11.30
N LEU A 176 13.07 -3.45 -11.43
CA LEU A 176 13.41 -2.83 -12.71
C LEU A 176 13.81 -3.85 -13.81
N ASP A 177 14.73 -4.75 -13.50
CA ASP A 177 15.23 -5.73 -14.47
C ASP A 177 14.17 -6.79 -14.82
N LEU A 178 13.27 -7.11 -13.89
CA LEU A 178 12.17 -8.04 -14.10
C LEU A 178 11.07 -7.40 -14.94
N ASP A 179 10.69 -6.17 -14.61
CA ASP A 179 9.67 -5.39 -15.32
C ASP A 179 10.09 -5.16 -16.77
N PHE A 180 11.37 -4.82 -16.99
CA PHE A 180 11.93 -4.66 -18.34
C PHE A 180 11.81 -5.97 -19.15
N LYS A 181 12.13 -7.12 -18.54
CA LYS A 181 11.99 -8.44 -19.18
C LYS A 181 10.55 -8.84 -19.46
N MET A 182 9.60 -8.36 -18.67
CA MET A 182 8.17 -8.67 -18.80
C MET A 182 7.41 -7.64 -19.67
N GLY A 183 8.07 -6.58 -20.15
CA GLY A 183 7.42 -5.49 -20.89
C GLY A 183 6.45 -4.67 -20.03
N GLN A 184 6.63 -4.68 -18.71
CA GLN A 184 5.76 -3.98 -17.76
C GLN A 184 6.19 -2.52 -17.62
N ALA A 185 5.22 -1.62 -17.67
CA ALA A 185 5.45 -0.19 -17.44
C ALA A 185 5.46 0.08 -15.92
N SER A 186 6.58 0.60 -15.42
CA SER A 186 6.75 1.12 -14.06
C SER A 186 7.54 2.41 -14.10
N LEU A 187 7.52 3.19 -13.01
CA LEU A 187 8.32 4.42 -12.90
C LEU A 187 9.79 4.13 -13.22
N ALA A 188 10.29 3.00 -12.72
CA ALA A 188 11.66 2.56 -12.94
C ALA A 188 12.00 2.29 -14.40
N THR A 189 11.11 1.64 -15.15
CA THR A 189 11.34 1.41 -16.58
C THR A 189 11.24 2.69 -17.42
N ARG A 190 10.51 3.71 -16.95
CA ARG A 190 10.33 4.99 -17.67
C ARG A 190 11.47 5.99 -17.45
N ILE A 191 11.87 6.23 -16.20
CA ILE A 191 12.89 7.26 -15.89
C ILE A 191 14.30 6.67 -15.71
N GLY A 192 14.41 5.34 -15.68
CA GLY A 192 15.68 4.62 -15.58
C GLY A 192 16.22 4.49 -14.15
N ASN A 193 17.14 3.53 -13.96
CA ASN A 193 17.69 3.14 -12.66
C ASN A 193 18.28 4.33 -11.88
N SER A 194 19.10 5.17 -12.53
CA SER A 194 19.80 6.27 -11.87
C SER A 194 18.85 7.38 -11.40
N ALA A 195 17.76 7.65 -12.14
CA ALA A 195 16.78 8.64 -11.74
C ALA A 195 15.87 8.12 -10.63
N VAL A 196 15.37 6.88 -10.72
CA VAL A 196 14.59 6.26 -9.63
C VAL A 196 15.40 6.17 -8.35
N ARG A 197 16.67 5.77 -8.43
CA ARG A 197 17.54 5.70 -7.25
C ARG A 197 17.72 7.07 -6.59
N ARG A 198 17.91 8.14 -7.38
CA ARG A 198 18.00 9.51 -6.85
C ARG A 198 16.69 9.94 -6.19
N LEU A 199 15.56 9.76 -6.87
CA LEU A 199 14.23 10.05 -6.32
C LEU A 199 13.99 9.31 -5.01
N LEU A 200 14.26 8.01 -4.98
CA LEU A 200 14.11 7.17 -3.80
C LEU A 200 15.03 7.64 -2.65
N SER A 201 16.31 7.90 -2.92
CA SER A 201 17.22 8.47 -1.91
C SER A 201 16.70 9.79 -1.35
N THR A 202 16.20 10.69 -2.20
CA THR A 202 15.61 11.96 -1.77
C THR A 202 14.38 11.73 -0.89
N LEU A 203 13.46 10.84 -1.28
CA LEU A 203 12.28 10.50 -0.49
C LEU A 203 12.66 9.93 0.88
N LEU A 204 13.63 9.01 0.93
CA LEU A 204 14.10 8.37 2.17
C LEU A 204 14.73 9.39 3.13
N VAL A 205 15.60 10.27 2.63
CA VAL A 205 16.28 11.28 3.46
C VAL A 205 15.29 12.33 3.96
N VAL A 206 14.49 12.91 3.06
CA VAL A 206 13.50 13.95 3.43
C VAL A 206 12.47 13.38 4.39
N GLY A 207 11.95 12.18 4.10
CA GLY A 207 10.99 11.49 4.95
C GLY A 207 11.54 11.20 6.35
N LEU A 208 12.76 10.64 6.42
CA LEU A 208 13.42 10.37 7.69
C LEU A 208 13.62 11.66 8.50
N VAL A 209 14.22 12.70 7.91
CA VAL A 209 14.47 13.97 8.60
C VAL A 209 13.16 14.58 9.11
N LEU A 210 12.14 14.66 8.26
CA LEU A 210 10.84 15.18 8.65
C LEU A 210 10.23 14.36 9.80
N SER A 211 10.28 13.03 9.73
CA SER A 211 9.71 12.16 10.78
C SER A 211 10.46 12.30 12.10
N PHE A 212 11.79 12.40 12.04
CA PHE A 212 12.67 12.51 13.19
C PHE A 212 12.50 13.87 13.89
N VAL A 213 12.42 14.96 13.12
CA VAL A 213 12.11 16.29 13.68
C VAL A 213 10.76 16.28 14.38
N VAL A 214 9.74 15.70 13.74
CA VAL A 214 8.40 15.60 14.32
C VAL A 214 8.38 14.71 15.58
N ALA A 215 9.25 13.68 15.65
CA ALA A 215 9.35 12.77 16.79
C ALA A 215 9.79 13.45 18.10
N PHE A 216 10.49 14.59 18.02
CA PHE A 216 10.83 15.39 19.22
C PHE A 216 9.60 16.04 19.86
N PHE A 217 8.56 16.31 19.07
CA PHE A 217 7.35 16.98 19.54
C PHE A 217 6.22 16.01 19.83
N TYR A 218 6.16 14.88 19.10
CA TYR A 218 5.06 13.93 19.18
C TYR A 218 5.58 12.49 19.09
N ALA A 219 5.18 11.65 20.04
CA ALA A 219 5.59 10.24 20.11
C ALA A 219 5.29 9.45 18.82
N ALA A 220 4.22 9.81 18.12
CA ALA A 220 3.85 9.21 16.83
C ALA A 220 4.93 9.37 15.76
N GLY A 221 5.79 10.40 15.84
CA GLY A 221 6.92 10.58 14.93
C GLY A 221 7.92 9.43 14.99
N TRP A 222 8.12 8.81 16.17
CA TRP A 222 9.02 7.65 16.32
C TRP A 222 8.54 6.42 15.55
N VAL A 223 7.22 6.22 15.42
CA VAL A 223 6.64 5.15 14.60
C VAL A 223 7.01 5.36 13.13
N PHE A 224 6.81 6.58 12.60
CA PHE A 224 7.17 6.90 11.22
C PHE A 224 8.68 6.84 11.01
N THR A 225 9.50 7.29 11.96
CA THR A 225 10.95 7.14 11.90
C THR A 225 11.36 5.67 11.79
N ALA A 226 10.74 4.77 12.56
CA ALA A 226 10.98 3.34 12.45
C ALA A 226 10.60 2.78 11.06
N MET A 227 9.49 3.24 10.46
CA MET A 227 9.10 2.87 9.09
C MET A 227 10.15 3.33 8.06
N TRP A 228 10.64 4.56 8.17
CA TRP A 228 11.70 5.09 7.30
C TRP A 228 13.01 4.34 7.46
N LEU A 229 13.42 4.02 8.69
CA LEU A 229 14.62 3.20 8.95
C LEU A 229 14.47 1.80 8.35
N GLY A 230 13.28 1.21 8.40
CA GLY A 230 12.96 -0.04 7.72
C GLY A 230 13.20 0.05 6.21
N LEU A 231 12.64 1.08 5.55
CA LEU A 231 12.84 1.31 4.12
C LEU A 231 14.31 1.58 3.75
N ILE A 232 15.03 2.35 4.56
CA ILE A 232 16.47 2.61 4.38
C ILE A 232 17.30 1.33 4.52
N GLY A 233 16.95 0.46 5.47
CA GLY A 233 17.55 -0.86 5.62
C GLY A 233 17.39 -1.71 4.36
N LEU A 234 16.17 -1.73 3.79
CA LEU A 234 15.90 -2.43 2.52
C LEU A 234 16.69 -1.86 1.35
N PHE A 235 16.78 -0.53 1.27
CA PHE A 235 17.53 0.18 0.23
C PHE A 235 19.03 -0.09 0.31
N THR A 236 19.61 -0.02 1.51
CA THR A 236 21.04 -0.20 1.76
C THR A 236 21.48 -1.65 1.56
N PHE A 237 20.74 -2.61 2.11
CA PHE A 237 21.08 -4.04 2.05
C PHE A 237 20.43 -4.76 0.86
N ARG A 238 20.43 -4.13 -0.32
CA ARG A 238 19.76 -4.61 -1.54
C ARG A 238 20.08 -6.07 -1.86
N SER A 239 21.36 -6.46 -1.83
CA SER A 239 21.79 -7.81 -2.21
C SER A 239 21.22 -8.91 -1.31
N TYR A 240 21.00 -8.60 -0.03
CA TYR A 240 20.39 -9.51 0.94
C TYR A 240 18.88 -9.62 0.73
N PHE A 241 18.19 -8.49 0.54
CA PHE A 241 16.74 -8.45 0.42
C PHE A 241 16.22 -8.81 -0.98
N ALA A 242 17.04 -8.68 -2.03
CA ALA A 242 16.69 -9.13 -3.38
C ALA A 242 16.53 -10.66 -3.46
N LYS A 243 17.30 -11.41 -2.65
CA LYS A 243 17.20 -12.88 -2.61
C LYS A 243 15.81 -13.29 -2.14
N HIS A 244 15.16 -14.15 -2.90
CA HIS A 244 13.82 -14.69 -2.60
C HIS A 244 12.73 -13.63 -2.41
N GLU A 245 12.85 -12.47 -3.06
CA GLU A 245 11.84 -11.39 -3.01
C GLU A 245 11.57 -10.88 -1.56
N ARG A 246 12.55 -11.02 -0.64
CA ARG A 246 12.42 -10.63 0.78
C ARG A 246 12.11 -9.15 0.95
N TYR A 247 12.55 -8.29 0.03
CA TYR A 247 12.24 -6.87 0.06
C TYR A 247 10.74 -6.59 0.10
N ARG A 248 9.90 -7.42 -0.54
CA ARG A 248 8.44 -7.26 -0.48
C ARG A 248 7.88 -7.60 0.89
N LEU A 249 8.29 -8.74 1.45
CA LEU A 249 7.84 -9.17 2.78
C LEU A 249 8.12 -8.08 3.82
N TRP A 250 9.35 -7.60 3.88
CA TRP A 250 9.74 -6.59 4.85
C TRP A 250 9.23 -5.20 4.49
N GLY A 251 9.12 -4.89 3.19
CA GLY A 251 8.56 -3.64 2.71
C GLY A 251 7.07 -3.50 3.04
N ASP A 252 6.28 -4.56 2.89
CA ASP A 252 4.86 -4.55 3.25
C ASP A 252 4.69 -4.57 4.78
N ALA A 253 5.58 -5.27 5.51
CA ALA A 253 5.55 -5.35 6.97
C ALA A 253 5.87 -4.03 7.70
N ILE A 254 6.45 -3.02 7.05
CA ILE A 254 6.65 -1.70 7.69
C ILE A 254 5.32 -1.09 8.15
N PHE A 255 4.22 -1.41 7.47
CA PHE A 255 2.87 -0.96 7.84
C PHE A 255 2.30 -1.68 9.06
N TYR A 256 3.07 -2.58 9.69
CA TYR A 256 2.70 -3.21 10.96
C TYR A 256 3.30 -2.45 12.15
N LEU A 257 4.33 -1.64 11.93
CA LEU A 257 4.95 -0.81 12.96
C LEU A 257 3.97 0.15 13.67
N PRO A 258 2.91 0.67 13.02
CA PRO A 258 1.85 1.41 13.70
C PRO A 258 1.20 0.67 14.89
N LEU A 259 1.28 -0.66 14.94
CA LEU A 259 0.85 -1.45 16.09
C LEU A 259 1.60 -1.07 17.38
N ILE A 260 2.87 -0.67 17.29
CA ILE A 260 3.67 -0.24 18.45
C ILE A 260 3.04 1.01 19.09
N GLY A 261 2.50 1.92 18.27
CA GLY A 261 1.80 3.11 18.76
C GLY A 261 0.38 2.83 19.26
N LEU A 262 -0.13 1.61 19.10
CA LEU A 262 -1.41 1.17 19.64
C LEU A 262 -1.30 0.48 21.01
N LEU A 263 -0.10 0.02 21.37
CA LEU A 263 0.23 -0.49 22.71
C LEU A 263 0.41 0.67 23.71
#